data_AF-A0A7Y5NI23-F1
#
_entry.id   AF-A0A7Y5NI23-F1
#
_cell.length_a   1.000
_cell.length_b   1.000
_cell.length_c   1.000
_cell.angle_alpha   90.00
_cell.angle_beta   90.00
_cell.angle_gamma   90.00
#
_symmetry.space_group_name_H-M   'P 1'
#
loop_
_entity.id
_entity.type
_entity.pdbx_description
1 polymer ?
#
loop_
_entity_poly.entity_id
_entity_poly.type
_entity_poly.pdbx_seq_one_letter_code
_entity_poly.pdbx_strand_id
1 'polypeptide(L)'
;MRDPRTTPPRLFRPSPSPRSVHRVLLALVVSVLLVPLGAPSSGQAVSPTTRHFISNLRGSTAPKALGYNVFDTSASGVATLPAGVQGLVWLGQKCPTSADATFRSTVDRLATNPKVFGYYLSDEPHVADCPRGPAALASRADYIRAKSRGAQRSFIVLSRVADYSAFRPAATHVDLVGIDPYPCSVASPGCPVTKIRDKVTAARGAGIPVAAIVPVHQAFGQQNIAGGYYRLPTATQMRAMLAEWDRLVPSPVMDYAYGWSHQSSSNPTLVDSRSLQSVLAAHNGVVVR
;
A
#
# COMPACT_ATOMS: atom_id res chain seq x y z
N MET A 1 42.90 -17.98 -25.39
CA MET A 1 44.27 -17.98 -24.81
C MET A 1 44.90 -16.60 -25.01
N ARG A 2 46.13 -16.36 -24.51
CA ARG A 2 46.93 -15.14 -24.73
C ARG A 2 47.49 -15.13 -26.19
N ASP A 3 48.20 -14.14 -26.73
CA ASP A 3 48.87 -12.92 -26.22
C ASP A 3 48.99 -11.85 -27.37
N PRO A 4 49.39 -10.58 -27.16
CA PRO A 4 49.41 -9.52 -28.20
C PRO A 4 50.83 -9.08 -28.67
N ARG A 5 50.89 -8.00 -29.50
CA ARG A 5 52.07 -7.24 -30.08
C ARG A 5 52.46 -7.69 -31.52
N THR A 6 53.14 -6.93 -32.41
CA THR A 6 53.70 -5.54 -32.47
C THR A 6 53.02 -4.72 -33.63
N THR A 7 53.51 -3.70 -34.40
CA THR A 7 54.77 -2.91 -34.57
C THR A 7 54.48 -1.56 -35.31
N PRO A 8 55.21 -0.43 -35.08
CA PRO A 8 55.05 0.85 -35.83
C PRO A 8 56.19 1.17 -36.84
N PRO A 9 55.91 1.90 -37.96
CA PRO A 9 56.25 3.34 -38.12
C PRO A 9 55.08 4.17 -38.73
N ARG A 10 55.03 5.51 -38.89
CA ARG A 10 55.93 6.71 -38.73
C ARG A 10 56.47 7.34 -40.05
N LEU A 11 56.52 8.69 -40.07
CA LEU A 11 57.01 9.65 -41.11
C LEU A 11 55.93 10.04 -42.15
N PHE A 12 55.76 11.30 -42.57
CA PHE A 12 56.75 12.33 -42.96
C PHE A 12 56.47 13.77 -42.46
N ARG A 13 57.42 14.69 -42.70
CA ARG A 13 57.34 16.17 -42.52
C ARG A 13 58.03 16.83 -43.74
N PRO A 14 57.64 18.04 -44.20
CA PRO A 14 58.44 19.22 -43.84
C PRO A 14 57.64 20.55 -43.71
N SER A 15 58.37 21.64 -43.45
CA SER A 15 57.94 23.05 -43.45
C SER A 15 58.71 23.79 -44.59
N PRO A 16 58.89 25.14 -44.65
CA PRO A 16 58.19 26.28 -44.03
C PRO A 16 57.86 27.44 -45.01
N SER A 17 57.16 28.50 -44.57
CA SER A 17 57.44 29.88 -45.01
C SER A 17 56.87 30.93 -44.01
N PRO A 18 57.43 32.15 -43.86
CA PRO A 18 57.08 33.05 -42.74
C PRO A 18 56.57 34.46 -43.13
N ARG A 19 56.30 35.26 -42.09
CA ARG A 19 56.08 36.74 -42.05
C ARG A 19 54.67 37.24 -42.43
N SER A 20 53.97 37.73 -41.40
CA SER A 20 53.98 39.18 -41.18
C SER A 20 53.80 39.50 -39.68
N VAL A 21 54.31 40.64 -39.23
CA VAL A 21 54.24 41.08 -37.81
C VAL A 21 53.62 42.47 -37.77
N HIS A 22 52.54 42.65 -37.01
CA HIS A 22 52.17 43.92 -36.38
C HIS A 22 51.41 43.64 -35.07
N ARG A 23 51.47 44.58 -34.13
CA ARG A 23 51.05 44.39 -32.72
C ARG A 23 49.63 44.92 -32.47
N VAL A 24 48.79 44.14 -31.78
CA VAL A 24 47.72 44.64 -30.90
C VAL A 24 47.65 43.73 -29.67
N LEU A 25 47.40 44.29 -28.49
CA LEU A 25 47.17 43.52 -27.26
C LEU A 25 45.75 42.94 -27.23
N LEU A 26 45.59 41.71 -26.77
CA LEU A 26 44.36 41.27 -26.09
C LEU A 26 44.69 40.18 -25.04
N ALA A 27 43.83 40.02 -24.05
CA ALA A 27 44.17 39.33 -22.80
C ALA A 27 44.28 37.80 -22.91
N LEU A 28 45.14 37.20 -22.08
CA LEU A 28 45.06 35.76 -21.78
C LEU A 28 43.79 35.49 -20.97
N VAL A 29 42.78 34.92 -21.62
CA VAL A 29 41.72 34.19 -20.92
C VAL A 29 42.27 32.78 -20.64
N VAL A 30 42.68 32.54 -19.39
CA VAL A 30 43.01 31.18 -18.93
C VAL A 30 41.70 30.42 -18.74
N SER A 31 41.38 29.56 -19.71
CA SER A 31 40.19 28.69 -19.66
C SER A 31 40.33 27.63 -18.56
N VAL A 32 39.94 27.99 -17.34
CA VAL A 32 39.75 27.03 -16.25
C VAL A 32 38.64 26.06 -16.63
N LEU A 33 38.99 24.79 -16.81
CA LEU A 33 38.02 23.70 -16.96
C LEU A 33 37.31 23.47 -15.62
N LEU A 34 36.25 24.26 -15.36
CA LEU A 34 35.29 23.93 -14.30
C LEU A 34 34.58 22.64 -14.67
N VAL A 35 35.01 21.54 -14.06
CA VAL A 35 34.19 20.33 -13.94
C VAL A 35 32.96 20.71 -13.12
N PRO A 36 31.74 20.63 -13.66
CA PRO A 36 30.55 20.86 -12.86
C PRO A 36 30.44 19.71 -11.84
N LEU A 37 30.65 20.02 -10.56
CA LEU A 37 30.23 19.16 -9.46
C LEU A 37 28.73 18.93 -9.62
N GLY A 38 28.35 17.72 -10.03
CA GLY A 38 26.97 17.36 -10.29
C GLY A 38 26.13 17.58 -9.03
N ALA A 39 25.21 18.54 -9.09
CA ALA A 39 24.29 18.78 -7.98
C ALA A 39 23.51 17.49 -7.69
N PRO A 40 23.34 17.09 -6.41
CA PRO A 40 22.54 15.93 -6.07
C PRO A 40 21.13 16.15 -6.63
N SER A 41 20.63 15.19 -7.40
CA SER A 41 19.33 15.33 -8.07
C SER A 41 18.22 15.46 -7.02
N SER A 42 17.73 16.69 -6.82
CA SER A 42 16.67 17.05 -5.87
C SER A 42 15.32 16.54 -6.37
N GLY A 43 15.18 15.21 -6.36
CA GLY A 43 14.14 14.47 -7.07
C GLY A 43 13.92 13.06 -6.54
N GLN A 44 14.31 12.77 -5.29
CA GLN A 44 13.62 11.70 -4.57
C GLN A 44 12.16 12.15 -4.38
N ALA A 45 11.26 11.61 -5.21
CA ALA A 45 9.85 11.65 -4.89
C ALA A 45 9.69 10.97 -3.52
N VAL A 46 9.21 11.71 -2.53
CA VAL A 46 8.94 11.15 -1.19
C VAL A 46 7.91 10.05 -1.39
N SER A 47 8.34 8.80 -1.23
CA SER A 47 7.46 7.63 -1.28
C SER A 47 6.26 7.92 -0.37
N PRO A 48 5.01 7.88 -0.87
CA PRO A 48 3.84 8.25 -0.07
C PRO A 48 3.82 7.46 1.23
N THR A 49 3.92 8.15 2.36
CA THR A 49 3.95 7.50 3.67
C THR A 49 2.73 6.61 3.82
N THR A 50 2.97 5.33 4.07
CA THR A 50 1.93 4.29 4.16
C THR A 50 0.73 4.78 4.96
N ARG A 51 -0.46 4.56 4.42
CA ARG A 51 -1.69 4.81 5.17
C ARG A 51 -2.00 3.62 6.05
N HIS A 52 -2.05 3.84 7.35
CA HIS A 52 -2.28 2.79 8.33
C HIS A 52 -3.76 2.74 8.64
N PHE A 53 -4.45 1.75 8.07
CA PHE A 53 -5.89 1.54 8.20
C PHE A 53 -6.21 0.53 9.32
N ILE A 54 -7.25 0.83 10.10
CA ILE A 54 -7.77 -0.06 11.13
C ILE A 54 -9.31 -0.06 11.13
N SER A 55 -9.89 -1.26 11.23
CA SER A 55 -11.35 -1.47 11.19
C SER A 55 -11.98 -1.73 12.54
N ASN A 56 -13.32 -1.65 12.58
CA ASN A 56 -14.14 -2.03 13.73
C ASN A 56 -13.67 -1.28 15.00
N LEU A 57 -13.71 0.04 14.88
CA LEU A 57 -13.32 1.00 15.91
C LEU A 57 -14.37 1.17 17.02
N ARG A 58 -15.65 0.87 16.73
CA ARG A 58 -16.81 1.14 17.59
C ARG A 58 -16.84 2.57 18.18
N GLY A 59 -16.39 3.55 17.40
CA GLY A 59 -16.30 4.96 17.83
C GLY A 59 -15.06 5.32 18.64
N SER A 60 -14.18 4.37 18.95
CA SER A 60 -12.91 4.64 19.63
C SER A 60 -11.93 5.41 18.75
N THR A 61 -11.29 6.43 19.32
CA THR A 61 -10.24 7.21 18.66
C THR A 61 -8.83 6.81 19.09
N ALA A 62 -8.71 5.88 20.06
CA ALA A 62 -7.45 5.46 20.67
C ALA A 62 -6.37 4.98 19.66
N PRO A 63 -6.70 4.27 18.56
CA PRO A 63 -5.70 3.87 17.56
C PRO A 63 -4.90 5.02 16.93
N LYS A 64 -5.40 6.27 16.96
CA LYS A 64 -4.61 7.43 16.52
C LYS A 64 -3.30 7.58 17.33
N ALA A 65 -3.32 7.25 18.62
CA ALA A 65 -2.13 7.26 19.47
C ALA A 65 -1.12 6.15 19.13
N LEU A 66 -1.55 5.17 18.31
CA LEU A 66 -0.72 4.09 17.78
C LEU A 66 -0.35 4.33 16.29
N GLY A 67 -0.44 5.58 15.81
CA GLY A 67 -0.06 5.96 14.45
C GLY A 67 -1.08 5.64 13.34
N TYR A 68 -2.21 5.00 13.65
CA TYR A 68 -3.25 4.74 12.66
C TYR A 68 -3.86 6.06 12.17
N ASN A 69 -3.79 6.27 10.84
CA ASN A 69 -4.12 7.53 10.18
C ASN A 69 -5.28 7.42 9.18
N VAL A 70 -5.76 6.20 8.91
CA VAL A 70 -7.03 5.93 8.21
C VAL A 70 -7.94 5.09 9.10
N PHE A 71 -9.17 5.54 9.29
CA PHE A 71 -10.16 4.91 10.17
C PHE A 71 -11.35 4.36 9.37
N ASP A 72 -11.83 3.18 9.75
CA ASP A 72 -13.11 2.63 9.30
C ASP A 72 -14.27 3.50 9.82
N THR A 73 -15.16 3.89 8.91
CA THR A 73 -16.22 4.86 9.23
C THR A 73 -17.39 4.75 8.27
N SER A 74 -18.56 5.21 8.71
CA SER A 74 -19.72 5.40 7.85
C SER A 74 -19.62 6.73 7.08
N ALA A 75 -20.44 6.90 6.05
CA ALA A 75 -20.50 8.16 5.29
C ALA A 75 -20.96 9.38 6.13
N SER A 76 -21.54 9.17 7.31
CA SER A 76 -21.85 10.22 8.30
C SER A 76 -20.71 10.42 9.30
N GLY A 77 -20.00 9.36 9.68
CA GLY A 77 -18.85 9.41 10.60
C GLY A 77 -17.62 10.15 10.07
N VAL A 78 -17.53 10.37 8.76
CA VAL A 78 -16.47 11.21 8.14
C VAL A 78 -16.35 12.58 8.79
N ALA A 79 -17.48 13.21 9.16
CA ALA A 79 -17.46 14.55 9.77
C ALA A 79 -16.75 14.56 11.13
N THR A 80 -16.96 13.54 11.96
CA THR A 80 -16.47 13.45 13.34
C THR A 80 -15.07 12.87 13.47
N LEU A 81 -14.43 12.44 12.37
CA LEU A 81 -13.04 11.94 12.40
C LEU A 81 -12.07 12.94 13.04
N PRO A 82 -11.12 12.50 13.90
CA PRO A 82 -10.12 13.36 14.51
C PRO A 82 -9.28 14.15 13.49
N ALA A 83 -8.77 15.31 13.91
CA ALA A 83 -7.82 16.07 13.10
C ALA A 83 -6.59 15.21 12.74
N GLY A 84 -6.18 15.22 11.47
CA GLY A 84 -5.08 14.40 10.94
C GLY A 84 -5.43 12.94 10.63
N VAL A 85 -6.69 12.52 10.79
CA VAL A 85 -7.17 11.17 10.42
C VAL A 85 -8.11 11.27 9.22
N GLN A 86 -7.91 10.39 8.24
CA GLN A 86 -8.82 10.22 7.10
C GLN A 86 -9.72 8.99 7.30
N GLY A 87 -10.83 8.91 6.57
CA GLY A 87 -11.78 7.82 6.59
C GLY A 87 -11.61 6.90 5.40
N LEU A 88 -11.62 5.60 5.64
CA LEU A 88 -11.98 4.60 4.63
C LEU A 88 -13.46 4.27 4.86
N VAL A 89 -14.32 4.77 3.98
CA VAL A 89 -15.77 4.75 4.19
C VAL A 89 -16.32 3.38 3.79
N TRP A 90 -16.87 2.63 4.75
CA TRP A 90 -17.57 1.37 4.46
C TRP A 90 -18.89 1.67 3.74
N LEU A 91 -18.96 1.29 2.46
CA LEU A 91 -20.18 1.29 1.63
C LEU A 91 -20.55 -0.13 1.17
N GLY A 92 -19.98 -1.13 1.86
CA GLY A 92 -19.90 -2.51 1.40
C GLY A 92 -20.95 -3.45 1.97
N GLN A 93 -21.06 -4.57 1.27
CA GLN A 93 -21.64 -5.84 1.71
C GLN A 93 -20.88 -6.93 0.94
N LYS A 94 -20.95 -8.20 1.36
CA LYS A 94 -20.14 -9.27 0.74
C LYS A 94 -20.31 -9.38 -0.79
N CYS A 95 -21.53 -9.19 -1.30
CA CYS A 95 -21.79 -9.13 -2.74
C CYS A 95 -22.13 -7.70 -3.20
N PRO A 96 -21.19 -6.97 -3.82
CA PRO A 96 -21.43 -5.59 -4.26
C PRO A 96 -22.45 -5.52 -5.41
N THR A 97 -23.28 -4.48 -5.40
CA THR A 97 -24.15 -4.06 -6.51
C THR A 97 -23.44 -3.03 -7.39
N SER A 98 -23.88 -2.83 -8.63
CA SER A 98 -23.44 -1.69 -9.46
C SER A 98 -23.75 -0.35 -8.78
N ALA A 99 -23.15 0.75 -9.25
CA ALA A 99 -23.34 2.08 -8.67
C ALA A 99 -24.79 2.60 -8.83
N ASP A 100 -25.64 2.31 -7.85
CA ASP A 100 -27.03 2.76 -7.70
C ASP A 100 -27.14 4.21 -7.17
N ALA A 101 -28.36 4.75 -7.08
CA ALA A 101 -28.61 6.13 -6.65
C ALA A 101 -28.12 6.43 -5.22
N THR A 102 -28.21 5.47 -4.29
CA THR A 102 -27.80 5.62 -2.89
C THR A 102 -26.28 5.67 -2.77
N PHE A 103 -25.59 4.78 -3.50
CA PHE A 103 -24.14 4.81 -3.65
C PHE A 103 -23.66 6.13 -4.28
N ARG A 104 -24.26 6.52 -5.43
CA ARG A 104 -23.91 7.75 -6.15
C ARG A 104 -24.08 9.00 -5.30
N SER A 105 -25.23 9.17 -4.65
CA SER A 105 -25.51 10.28 -3.72
C SER A 105 -24.49 10.36 -2.58
N THR A 106 -24.01 9.21 -2.10
CA THR A 106 -23.01 9.15 -1.03
C THR A 106 -21.61 9.50 -1.49
N VAL A 107 -21.20 9.04 -2.69
CA VAL A 107 -19.93 9.47 -3.30
C VAL A 107 -19.97 10.96 -3.64
N ASP A 108 -21.07 11.46 -4.23
CA ASP A 108 -21.20 12.86 -4.66
C ASP A 108 -21.11 13.86 -3.49
N ARG A 109 -21.74 13.54 -2.35
CA ARG A 109 -21.64 14.32 -1.11
C ARG A 109 -20.22 14.36 -0.52
N LEU A 110 -19.38 13.37 -0.84
CA LEU A 110 -18.06 13.18 -0.24
C LEU A 110 -16.89 13.39 -1.21
N ALA A 111 -17.14 13.57 -2.50
CA ALA A 111 -16.16 13.51 -3.59
C ALA A 111 -14.95 14.47 -3.44
N THR A 112 -15.15 15.63 -2.80
CA THR A 112 -14.11 16.65 -2.56
C THR A 112 -13.69 16.75 -1.09
N ASN A 113 -14.20 15.90 -0.20
CA ASN A 113 -13.93 15.99 1.24
C ASN A 113 -12.52 15.45 1.57
N PRO A 114 -11.59 16.28 2.09
CA PRO A 114 -10.21 15.84 2.38
C PRO A 114 -10.13 14.83 3.53
N LYS A 115 -11.17 14.74 4.38
CA LYS A 115 -11.27 13.68 5.40
C LYS A 115 -11.56 12.30 4.82
N VAL A 116 -11.82 12.14 3.52
CA VAL A 116 -12.03 10.81 2.90
C VAL A 116 -10.75 10.39 2.17
N PHE A 117 -10.15 9.28 2.59
CA PHE A 117 -9.07 8.61 1.86
C PHE A 117 -9.65 7.73 0.74
N GLY A 118 -10.77 7.06 1.00
CA GLY A 118 -11.41 6.18 0.03
C GLY A 118 -12.64 5.46 0.57
N TYR A 119 -13.03 4.40 -0.12
CA TYR A 119 -14.22 3.61 0.15
C TYR A 119 -13.87 2.12 0.20
N TYR A 120 -14.29 1.44 1.27
CA TYR A 120 -14.22 -0.01 1.37
C TYR A 120 -15.53 -0.58 0.80
N LEU A 121 -15.42 -1.27 -0.35
CA LEU A 121 -16.54 -1.65 -1.21
C LEU A 121 -17.07 -3.06 -0.98
N SER A 122 -16.21 -3.98 -0.53
CA SER A 122 -16.55 -5.38 -0.31
C SER A 122 -15.50 -6.07 0.56
N ASP A 123 -15.96 -6.75 1.60
CA ASP A 123 -15.17 -7.66 2.44
C ASP A 123 -15.42 -9.09 1.94
N GLU A 124 -14.35 -9.82 1.62
CA GLU A 124 -14.35 -11.19 1.08
C GLU A 124 -15.44 -11.54 0.02
N PRO A 125 -15.59 -10.81 -1.11
CA PRO A 125 -16.45 -11.27 -2.19
C PRO A 125 -15.90 -12.57 -2.81
N HIS A 126 -16.78 -13.53 -3.10
CA HIS A 126 -16.43 -14.75 -3.85
C HIS A 126 -17.21 -14.81 -5.16
N VAL A 127 -16.62 -15.37 -6.22
CA VAL A 127 -17.29 -15.49 -7.52
C VAL A 127 -18.51 -16.43 -7.44
N ALA A 128 -18.42 -17.48 -6.62
CA ALA A 128 -19.51 -18.43 -6.40
C ALA A 128 -20.74 -17.78 -5.75
N ASP A 129 -20.53 -16.90 -4.77
CA ASP A 129 -21.60 -16.20 -4.04
C ASP A 129 -22.08 -14.97 -4.83
N CYS A 130 -21.15 -14.29 -5.52
CA CYS A 130 -21.30 -12.96 -6.09
C CYS A 130 -20.86 -12.94 -7.58
N PRO A 131 -21.48 -13.70 -8.49
CA PRO A 131 -20.99 -13.88 -9.87
C PRO A 131 -20.97 -12.60 -10.72
N ARG A 132 -21.76 -11.57 -10.35
CA ARG A 132 -21.72 -10.23 -10.98
C ARG A 132 -20.80 -9.24 -10.25
N GLY A 133 -20.18 -9.67 -9.14
CA GLY A 133 -19.36 -8.85 -8.24
C GLY A 133 -18.24 -8.07 -8.94
N PRO A 134 -17.49 -8.64 -9.88
CA PRO A 134 -16.42 -7.90 -10.56
C PRO A 134 -16.93 -6.69 -11.36
N ALA A 135 -18.00 -6.86 -12.15
CA ALA A 135 -18.60 -5.78 -12.94
C ALA A 135 -19.30 -4.73 -12.04
N ALA A 136 -19.89 -5.16 -10.93
CA ALA A 136 -20.45 -4.29 -9.91
C ALA A 136 -19.36 -3.40 -9.27
N LEU A 137 -18.18 -3.96 -8.96
CA LEU A 137 -17.04 -3.21 -8.45
C LEU A 137 -16.49 -2.22 -9.47
N ALA A 138 -16.35 -2.61 -10.74
CA ALA A 138 -15.92 -1.70 -11.80
C ALA A 138 -16.85 -0.47 -11.87
N SER A 139 -18.17 -0.72 -11.90
CA SER A 139 -19.19 0.34 -11.86
C SER A 139 -19.08 1.29 -10.64
N ARG A 140 -18.70 0.77 -9.46
CA ARG A 140 -18.49 1.57 -8.25
C ARG A 140 -17.15 2.33 -8.26
N ALA A 141 -16.06 1.67 -8.64
CA ALA A 141 -14.71 2.22 -8.68
C ALA A 141 -14.59 3.36 -9.71
N ASP A 142 -15.15 3.18 -10.91
CA ASP A 142 -15.12 4.23 -11.94
C ASP A 142 -15.96 5.46 -11.54
N TYR A 143 -17.07 5.28 -10.83
CA TYR A 143 -17.86 6.41 -10.31
C TYR A 143 -17.07 7.19 -9.23
N ILE A 144 -16.40 6.49 -8.31
CA ILE A 144 -15.50 7.09 -7.32
C ILE A 144 -14.38 7.86 -8.02
N ARG A 145 -13.71 7.23 -8.99
CA ARG A 145 -12.60 7.82 -9.73
C ARG A 145 -13.02 9.07 -10.50
N ALA A 146 -14.17 9.02 -11.19
CA ALA A 146 -14.70 10.16 -11.93
C ALA A 146 -15.08 11.33 -11.01
N LYS A 147 -15.81 11.09 -9.92
CA LYS A 147 -16.31 12.16 -9.05
C LYS A 147 -15.22 12.75 -8.15
N SER A 148 -14.34 11.93 -7.59
CA SER A 148 -13.18 12.41 -6.81
C SER A 148 -11.99 12.89 -7.67
N ARG A 149 -12.10 12.84 -9.00
CA ARG A 149 -10.99 13.12 -9.95
C ARG A 149 -9.73 12.29 -9.66
N GLY A 150 -9.91 11.05 -9.20
CA GLY A 150 -8.84 10.14 -8.79
C GLY A 150 -8.20 10.44 -7.42
N ALA A 151 -8.72 11.40 -6.65
CA ALA A 151 -8.18 11.72 -5.32
C ALA A 151 -8.49 10.64 -4.26
N GLN A 152 -9.66 10.00 -4.35
CA GLN A 152 -10.11 8.98 -3.39
C GLN A 152 -9.84 7.57 -3.93
N ARG A 153 -9.64 6.59 -3.04
CA ARG A 153 -9.36 5.19 -3.38
C ARG A 153 -10.61 4.29 -3.27
N SER A 154 -10.60 3.21 -4.02
CA SER A 154 -11.53 2.09 -3.92
C SER A 154 -10.80 0.84 -3.44
N PHE A 155 -11.37 0.14 -2.46
CA PHE A 155 -10.72 -0.97 -1.75
C PHE A 155 -11.66 -2.18 -1.58
N ILE A 156 -11.09 -3.39 -1.66
CA ILE A 156 -11.71 -4.69 -1.33
C ILE A 156 -10.70 -5.61 -0.63
N VAL A 157 -11.15 -6.69 0.02
CA VAL A 157 -10.29 -7.74 0.60
C VAL A 157 -10.62 -9.11 0.01
N LEU A 158 -9.62 -9.96 -0.25
CA LEU A 158 -9.78 -11.27 -0.87
C LEU A 158 -9.07 -12.40 -0.09
N SER A 159 -9.86 -13.29 0.50
CA SER A 159 -9.36 -14.40 1.32
C SER A 159 -9.07 -15.68 0.53
N ARG A 160 -9.58 -15.85 -0.68
CA ARG A 160 -9.46 -17.10 -1.46
C ARG A 160 -8.72 -16.89 -2.77
N VAL A 161 -7.72 -17.74 -3.03
CA VAL A 161 -6.91 -17.72 -4.27
C VAL A 161 -7.77 -17.87 -5.53
N ALA A 162 -8.84 -18.66 -5.48
CA ALA A 162 -9.77 -18.85 -6.60
C ALA A 162 -10.44 -17.55 -7.07
N ASP A 163 -10.64 -16.59 -6.15
CA ASP A 163 -11.30 -15.31 -6.46
C ASP A 163 -10.33 -14.27 -7.04
N TYR A 164 -9.02 -14.43 -6.83
CA TYR A 164 -8.00 -13.41 -7.18
C TYR A 164 -8.02 -13.03 -8.65
N SER A 165 -8.19 -14.00 -9.55
CA SER A 165 -8.23 -13.73 -10.99
C SER A 165 -9.46 -12.92 -11.38
N ALA A 166 -10.63 -13.25 -10.83
CA ALA A 166 -11.88 -12.55 -11.15
C ALA A 166 -11.94 -11.14 -10.53
N PHE A 167 -11.37 -10.96 -9.34
CA PHE A 167 -11.44 -9.69 -8.60
C PHE A 167 -10.22 -8.77 -8.79
N ARG A 168 -9.22 -9.15 -9.60
CA ARG A 168 -8.03 -8.35 -9.90
C ARG A 168 -8.37 -6.93 -10.42
N PRO A 169 -7.55 -5.90 -10.14
CA PRO A 169 -7.79 -4.51 -10.58
C PRO A 169 -8.09 -4.34 -12.08
N ALA A 170 -7.48 -5.15 -12.95
CA ALA A 170 -7.73 -5.14 -14.39
C ALA A 170 -9.12 -5.68 -14.83
N ALA A 171 -9.92 -6.21 -13.90
CA ALA A 171 -11.29 -6.67 -14.13
C ALA A 171 -12.34 -5.94 -13.26
N THR A 172 -11.92 -5.38 -12.11
CA THR A 172 -12.78 -4.70 -11.13
C THR A 172 -12.57 -3.20 -11.03
N HIS A 173 -11.56 -2.68 -11.73
CA HIS A 173 -11.11 -1.29 -11.72
C HIS A 173 -10.79 -0.71 -10.34
N VAL A 174 -10.74 -1.52 -9.26
CA VAL A 174 -10.44 -1.05 -7.91
C VAL A 174 -8.97 -0.64 -7.79
N ASP A 175 -8.69 0.41 -7.00
CA ASP A 175 -7.33 0.91 -6.84
C ASP A 175 -6.48 0.02 -5.91
N LEU A 176 -7.12 -0.61 -4.92
CA LEU A 176 -6.46 -1.35 -3.84
C LEU A 176 -7.16 -2.69 -3.54
N VAL A 177 -6.37 -3.73 -3.25
CA VAL A 177 -6.82 -5.08 -2.91
C VAL A 177 -6.05 -5.60 -1.70
N GLY A 178 -6.77 -5.81 -0.59
CA GLY A 178 -6.24 -6.47 0.59
C GLY A 178 -6.16 -7.98 0.40
N ILE A 179 -5.07 -8.57 0.85
CA ILE A 179 -4.81 -10.00 0.80
C ILE A 179 -4.68 -10.51 2.24
N ASP A 180 -5.63 -11.33 2.70
CA ASP A 180 -5.65 -11.88 4.05
C ASP A 180 -5.16 -13.35 4.11
N PRO A 181 -3.98 -13.58 4.72
CA PRO A 181 -3.40 -14.92 4.88
C PRO A 181 -3.68 -15.55 6.25
N TYR A 182 -4.27 -14.78 7.19
CA TYR A 182 -4.45 -15.06 8.63
C TYR A 182 -3.69 -16.28 9.19
N PRO A 183 -2.36 -16.13 9.42
CA PRO A 183 -1.51 -17.27 9.71
C PRO A 183 -1.81 -18.01 11.02
N CYS A 184 -2.25 -17.28 12.05
CA CYS A 184 -2.43 -17.79 13.41
C CYS A 184 -3.81 -18.44 13.61
N SER A 185 -3.84 -19.76 13.79
CA SER A 185 -5.06 -20.51 14.13
C SER A 185 -4.78 -21.66 15.10
N VAL A 186 -5.83 -22.24 15.67
CA VAL A 186 -5.73 -23.43 16.54
C VAL A 186 -5.06 -24.62 15.84
N ALA A 187 -5.29 -24.78 14.52
CA ALA A 187 -4.64 -25.78 13.67
C ALA A 187 -3.26 -25.33 13.11
N SER A 188 -2.76 -24.16 13.52
CA SER A 188 -1.46 -23.63 13.09
C SER A 188 -0.84 -22.75 14.19
N PRO A 189 -0.58 -23.28 15.40
CA PRO A 189 -0.20 -22.47 16.57
C PRO A 189 1.15 -21.75 16.40
N GLY A 190 2.02 -22.24 15.50
CA GLY A 190 3.27 -21.57 15.12
C GLY A 190 3.11 -20.32 14.24
N CYS A 191 1.90 -20.02 13.74
CA CYS A 191 1.61 -18.90 12.83
C CYS A 191 2.53 -18.86 11.58
N PRO A 192 2.48 -19.87 10.69
CA PRO A 192 3.42 -19.99 9.57
C PRO A 192 3.33 -18.81 8.59
N VAL A 193 4.33 -17.93 8.65
CA VAL A 193 4.43 -16.70 7.82
C VAL A 193 4.48 -16.99 6.31
N THR A 194 4.80 -18.23 5.91
CA THR A 194 4.73 -18.67 4.51
C THR A 194 3.35 -18.46 3.91
N LYS A 195 2.26 -18.57 4.69
CA LYS A 195 0.91 -18.26 4.21
C LYS A 195 0.80 -16.85 3.58
N ILE A 196 1.58 -15.87 4.07
CA ILE A 196 1.66 -14.51 3.47
C ILE A 196 2.30 -14.60 2.09
N ARG A 197 3.47 -15.24 1.99
CA ARG A 197 4.22 -15.47 0.76
C ARG A 197 3.40 -16.18 -0.31
N ASP A 198 2.71 -17.25 0.08
CA ASP A 198 1.96 -18.11 -0.81
C ASP A 198 0.76 -17.34 -1.40
N LYS A 199 0.05 -16.57 -0.55
CA LYS A 199 -1.06 -15.71 -0.95
C LYS A 199 -0.63 -14.55 -1.83
N VAL A 200 0.46 -13.84 -1.51
CA VAL A 200 1.00 -12.75 -2.34
C VAL A 200 1.53 -13.29 -3.68
N THR A 201 2.17 -14.46 -3.69
CA THR A 201 2.63 -15.11 -4.93
C THR A 201 1.45 -15.50 -5.82
N ALA A 202 0.40 -16.07 -5.24
CA ALA A 202 -0.84 -16.40 -5.95
C ALA A 202 -1.57 -15.14 -6.46
N ALA A 203 -1.64 -14.06 -5.67
CA ALA A 203 -2.24 -12.79 -6.07
C ALA A 203 -1.52 -12.19 -7.28
N ARG A 204 -0.18 -12.17 -7.26
CA ARG A 204 0.65 -11.73 -8.39
C ARG A 204 0.46 -12.61 -9.63
N GLY A 205 0.44 -13.93 -9.46
CA GLY A 205 0.17 -14.89 -10.55
C GLY A 205 -1.23 -14.74 -11.17
N ALA A 206 -2.22 -14.32 -10.37
CA ALA A 206 -3.57 -14.01 -10.81
C ALA A 206 -3.73 -12.59 -11.41
N GLY A 207 -2.65 -11.81 -11.53
CA GLY A 207 -2.67 -10.48 -12.14
C GLY A 207 -3.04 -9.33 -11.20
N ILE A 208 -2.90 -9.50 -9.88
CA ILE A 208 -2.95 -8.40 -8.91
C ILE A 208 -1.55 -7.77 -8.80
N PRO A 209 -1.34 -6.52 -9.24
CA PRO A 209 -0.02 -5.88 -9.20
C PRO A 209 0.37 -5.50 -7.77
N VAL A 210 1.66 -5.60 -7.44
CA VAL A 210 2.18 -5.35 -6.08
C VAL A 210 1.81 -3.95 -5.56
N ALA A 211 1.79 -2.94 -6.44
CA ALA A 211 1.41 -1.56 -6.08
C ALA A 211 -0.07 -1.39 -5.66
N ALA A 212 -0.93 -2.37 -5.94
CA ALA A 212 -2.32 -2.41 -5.47
C ALA A 212 -2.53 -3.33 -4.26
N ILE A 213 -1.51 -4.11 -3.84
CA ILE A 213 -1.64 -5.01 -2.69
C ILE A 213 -1.59 -4.19 -1.39
N VAL A 214 -2.61 -4.40 -0.55
CA VAL A 214 -2.67 -3.90 0.83
C VAL A 214 -2.32 -5.06 1.77
N PRO A 215 -1.24 -4.96 2.55
CA PRO A 215 -0.95 -5.91 3.63
C PRO A 215 -2.10 -5.98 4.63
N VAL A 216 -2.62 -7.19 4.89
CA VAL A 216 -3.62 -7.41 5.94
C VAL A 216 -2.97 -8.11 7.13
N HIS A 217 -3.00 -7.43 8.28
CA HIS A 217 -2.40 -7.84 9.53
C HIS A 217 -3.46 -8.48 10.44
N GLN A 218 -3.15 -9.67 10.95
CA GLN A 218 -4.04 -10.41 11.85
C GLN A 218 -4.04 -9.78 13.26
N ALA A 219 -4.75 -8.68 13.46
CA ALA A 219 -4.86 -8.00 14.75
C ALA A 219 -5.96 -8.58 15.66
N PHE A 220 -6.44 -9.79 15.36
CA PHE A 220 -7.55 -10.46 16.04
C PHE A 220 -7.33 -11.96 16.28
N GLY A 221 -8.17 -12.51 17.17
CA GLY A 221 -8.38 -13.93 17.34
C GLY A 221 -9.82 -14.26 17.71
N GLN A 222 -10.06 -15.50 18.11
CA GLN A 222 -11.38 -16.06 18.43
C GLN A 222 -11.35 -16.89 19.72
N GLN A 223 -10.33 -16.74 20.58
CA GLN A 223 -10.19 -17.53 21.81
C GLN A 223 -11.36 -17.39 22.79
N ASN A 224 -12.10 -16.26 22.73
CA ASN A 224 -13.27 -15.99 23.57
C ASN A 224 -14.60 -16.30 22.85
N ILE A 225 -14.56 -17.07 21.76
CA ILE A 225 -15.72 -17.47 20.94
C ILE A 225 -15.79 -19.00 20.90
N ALA A 226 -16.98 -19.56 21.15
CA ALA A 226 -17.18 -21.01 21.11
C ALA A 226 -16.89 -21.57 19.71
N GLY A 227 -15.99 -22.56 19.62
CA GLY A 227 -15.53 -23.12 18.35
C GLY A 227 -14.56 -22.21 17.57
N GLY A 228 -14.01 -21.15 18.19
CA GLY A 228 -13.12 -20.20 17.53
C GLY A 228 -11.87 -20.83 16.91
N TYR A 229 -11.61 -20.51 15.64
CA TYR A 229 -10.50 -21.08 14.86
C TYR A 229 -9.25 -20.19 14.87
N TYR A 230 -9.41 -18.88 14.70
CA TYR A 230 -8.28 -17.95 14.65
C TYR A 230 -7.74 -17.62 16.05
N ARG A 231 -6.43 -17.35 16.13
CA ARG A 231 -5.74 -16.96 17.36
C ARG A 231 -5.13 -15.58 17.22
N LEU A 232 -5.30 -14.74 18.24
CA LEU A 232 -4.56 -13.47 18.33
C LEU A 232 -3.05 -13.79 18.36
N PRO A 233 -2.22 -13.20 17.48
CA PRO A 233 -0.78 -13.44 17.48
C PRO A 233 -0.11 -13.00 18.78
N THR A 234 1.08 -13.53 19.06
CA THR A 234 2.02 -12.92 19.99
C THR A 234 2.77 -11.76 19.34
N ALA A 235 3.37 -10.87 20.13
CA ALA A 235 4.17 -9.75 19.63
C ALA A 235 5.34 -10.21 18.71
N THR A 236 5.96 -11.35 19.02
CA THR A 236 7.01 -11.96 18.18
C THR A 236 6.47 -12.45 16.85
N GLN A 237 5.30 -13.11 16.86
CA GLN A 237 4.64 -13.56 15.62
C GLN A 237 4.17 -12.38 14.77
N MET A 238 3.67 -11.30 15.37
CA MET A 238 3.33 -10.08 14.64
C MET A 238 4.56 -9.47 13.95
N ARG A 239 5.69 -9.30 14.65
CA ARG A 239 6.95 -8.83 14.03
C ARG A 239 7.40 -9.70 12.85
N ALA A 240 7.28 -11.02 12.97
CA ALA A 240 7.64 -11.95 11.88
C ALA A 240 6.70 -11.84 10.67
N MET A 241 5.41 -11.57 10.90
CA MET A 241 4.44 -11.33 9.82
C MET A 241 4.67 -9.97 9.14
N LEU A 242 4.97 -8.91 9.90
CA LEU A 242 5.28 -7.58 9.36
C LEU A 242 6.55 -7.64 8.49
N ALA A 243 7.64 -8.24 8.98
CA ALA A 243 8.88 -8.36 8.21
C ALA A 243 8.72 -9.16 6.89
N GLU A 244 7.85 -10.16 6.83
CA GLU A 244 7.53 -10.87 5.59
C GLU A 244 6.62 -10.05 4.66
N TRP A 245 5.72 -9.21 5.20
CA TRP A 245 4.97 -8.22 4.43
C TRP A 245 5.88 -7.16 3.82
N ASP A 246 6.78 -6.55 4.60
CA ASP A 246 7.74 -5.54 4.13
C ASP A 246 8.63 -6.11 3.01
N ARG A 247 9.07 -7.36 3.15
CA ARG A 247 9.87 -8.08 2.13
C ARG A 247 9.11 -8.38 0.83
N LEU A 248 7.78 -8.34 0.86
CA LEU A 248 6.90 -8.66 -0.29
C LEU A 248 6.25 -7.42 -0.92
N VAL A 249 5.96 -6.40 -0.11
CA VAL A 249 5.25 -5.17 -0.47
C VAL A 249 5.87 -4.00 0.32
N PRO A 250 7.11 -3.57 0.03
CA PRO A 250 7.90 -2.65 0.88
C PRO A 250 7.43 -1.20 0.93
N SER A 251 6.42 -0.82 0.15
CA SER A 251 5.87 0.55 0.10
C SER A 251 4.42 0.49 -0.39
N PRO A 252 3.48 -0.06 0.40
CA PRO A 252 2.09 -0.14 0.03
C PRO A 252 1.42 1.23 0.17
N VAL A 253 0.41 1.52 -0.65
CA VAL A 253 -0.39 2.76 -0.52
C VAL A 253 -1.11 2.80 0.84
N MET A 254 -1.52 1.63 1.33
CA MET A 254 -2.21 1.43 2.60
C MET A 254 -1.86 0.04 3.16
N ASP A 255 -1.76 -0.11 4.48
CA ASP A 255 -1.82 -1.40 5.18
C ASP A 255 -3.05 -1.46 6.10
N TYR A 256 -3.45 -2.67 6.53
CA TYR A 256 -4.74 -2.91 7.18
C TYR A 256 -4.61 -3.82 8.42
N ALA A 257 -4.87 -3.29 9.62
CA ALA A 257 -5.09 -4.09 10.82
C ALA A 257 -6.58 -4.45 11.00
N TYR A 258 -6.91 -5.74 10.98
CA TYR A 258 -8.30 -6.19 11.17
C TYR A 258 -8.69 -6.19 12.66
N GLY A 259 -9.55 -5.25 13.06
CA GLY A 259 -10.23 -5.20 14.35
C GLY A 259 -9.49 -4.48 15.48
N TRP A 260 -9.93 -3.27 15.83
CA TRP A 260 -9.60 -2.64 17.11
C TRP A 260 -10.37 -3.26 18.28
N SER A 261 -11.71 -3.31 18.18
CA SER A 261 -12.63 -3.73 19.25
C SER A 261 -13.19 -5.14 19.04
N HIS A 262 -13.93 -5.70 20.01
CA HIS A 262 -14.54 -7.03 19.86
C HIS A 262 -15.68 -7.07 18.83
N GLN A 263 -15.89 -8.23 18.20
CA GLN A 263 -17.09 -8.60 17.43
C GLN A 263 -17.50 -10.02 17.83
N SER A 264 -18.71 -10.44 17.45
CA SER A 264 -19.13 -11.85 17.54
C SER A 264 -18.27 -12.81 16.71
N SER A 265 -17.53 -12.28 15.73
CA SER A 265 -16.56 -12.99 14.88
C SER A 265 -15.10 -12.84 15.32
N SER A 266 -14.78 -11.92 16.24
CA SER A 266 -13.41 -11.60 16.65
C SER A 266 -13.32 -11.15 18.12
N ASN A 267 -12.80 -12.00 18.99
CA ASN A 267 -12.52 -11.72 20.40
C ASN A 267 -11.48 -12.75 20.91
N PRO A 268 -10.30 -12.36 21.42
CA PRO A 268 -9.80 -10.99 21.59
C PRO A 268 -9.34 -10.32 20.29
N THR A 269 -9.04 -9.02 20.38
CA THR A 269 -8.66 -8.09 19.28
C THR A 269 -7.55 -7.14 19.74
N LEU A 270 -7.20 -6.13 18.94
CA LEU A 270 -6.04 -5.28 19.23
C LEU A 270 -6.16 -4.51 20.56
N VAL A 271 -7.37 -4.10 20.96
CA VAL A 271 -7.62 -3.40 22.25
C VAL A 271 -7.14 -4.21 23.47
N ASP A 272 -7.17 -5.54 23.41
CA ASP A 272 -6.84 -6.43 24.53
C ASP A 272 -5.33 -6.62 24.74
N SER A 273 -4.50 -6.28 23.75
CA SER A 273 -3.09 -6.66 23.73
C SER A 273 -2.15 -5.46 23.58
N ARG A 274 -1.75 -4.87 24.72
CA ARG A 274 -0.74 -3.81 24.78
C ARG A 274 0.57 -4.19 24.07
N SER A 275 0.97 -5.47 24.08
CA SER A 275 2.20 -5.91 23.40
C SER A 275 2.07 -5.95 21.87
N LEU A 276 0.86 -6.17 21.33
CA LEU A 276 0.61 -5.99 19.89
C LEU A 276 0.44 -4.51 19.53
N GLN A 277 -0.18 -3.71 20.40
CA GLN A 277 -0.28 -2.25 20.23
C GLN A 277 1.12 -1.62 20.13
N SER A 278 2.08 -2.00 20.99
CA SER A 278 3.46 -1.52 20.89
C SER A 278 4.18 -1.95 19.60
N VAL A 279 3.90 -3.16 19.07
CA VAL A 279 4.50 -3.62 17.80
C VAL A 279 3.92 -2.87 16.61
N LEU A 280 2.59 -2.73 16.54
CA LEU A 280 1.91 -2.06 15.43
C LEU A 280 2.09 -0.54 15.48
N ALA A 281 2.21 0.07 16.67
CA ALA A 281 2.60 1.47 16.77
C ALA A 281 4.01 1.71 16.22
N ALA A 282 4.98 0.84 16.56
CA ALA A 282 6.35 0.95 16.04
C ALA A 282 6.42 0.77 14.51
N HIS A 283 5.59 -0.13 13.95
CA HIS A 283 5.36 -0.25 12.50
C HIS A 283 4.81 1.04 11.90
N ASN A 284 3.80 1.64 12.53
CA ASN A 284 3.19 2.92 12.15
C ASN A 284 4.08 4.15 12.47
N GLY A 285 5.38 3.97 12.75
CA GLY A 285 6.33 5.05 13.04
C GLY A 285 6.22 5.71 14.43
N VAL A 286 5.46 5.13 15.36
CA VAL A 286 5.20 5.67 16.70
C VAL A 286 5.84 4.80 17.80
N VAL A 287 6.83 5.36 18.51
CA VAL A 287 7.38 4.74 19.72
C VAL A 287 6.48 5.08 20.91
N VAL A 288 5.61 4.14 21.29
CA VAL A 288 4.88 4.19 22.56
C VAL A 288 5.88 4.06 23.72
N ARG A 289 5.77 4.95 24.71
CA ARG A 289 6.53 4.93 25.97
C ARG A 289 5.65 4.40 27.10
#